data_AF-A0A7W1MV82-F1
#
_entry.id   AF-A0A7W1MV82-F1
#
_cell.length_a   1.000
_cell.length_b   1.000
_cell.length_c   1.000
_cell.angle_alpha   90.00
_cell.angle_beta   90.00
_cell.angle_gamma   90.00
#
_symmetry.space_group_name_H-M   'P 1'
#
loop_
_entity.id
_entity.type
_entity.pdbx_description
1 polymer ?
#
loop_
_entity_poly.entity_id
_entity_poly.type
_entity_poly.pdbx_seq_one_letter_code
_entity_poly.pdbx_strand_id
1 'polypeptide(L)' 'MRAKTMIVEGNNACVIGNYDYVFPGGAKVNGDVAEIWKSKDGKLGSLRIFFDTDAFKVLTKPQS' A
#
# COMPACT_ATOMS: atom_id res chain seq x y z
N MET A 1 2.71 5.68 5.14
CA MET A 1 2.68 5.86 3.68
C MET A 1 3.37 7.15 3.31
N ARG A 2 4.17 7.15 2.25
CA ARG A 2 4.57 8.38 1.55
C ARG A 2 4.06 8.31 0.11
N ALA A 3 3.16 9.21 -0.25
CA ALA A 3 2.66 9.33 -1.62
C ALA A 3 3.75 9.98 -2.49
N LYS A 4 4.05 9.36 -3.63
CA LYS A 4 5.00 9.87 -4.63
C LYS A 4 4.26 10.53 -5.79
N THR A 5 3.17 9.91 -6.24
CA THR A 5 2.35 10.40 -7.34
C THR A 5 0.89 10.10 -7.05
N MET A 6 -0.01 11.01 -7.43
CA MET A 6 -1.44 10.82 -7.31
C MET A 6 -2.12 11.27 -8.60
N ILE A 7 -2.99 10.42 -9.14
CA ILE A 7 -3.84 10.70 -10.29
C ILE A 7 -5.28 10.67 -9.77
N VAL A 8 -6.01 11.76 -9.95
CA VAL A 8 -7.40 11.89 -9.49
C VAL A 8 -8.32 12.00 -10.71
N GLU A 9 -9.37 11.19 -10.73
CA GLU A 9 -10.39 11.21 -11.77
C GLU A 9 -11.79 11.08 -11.14
N GLY A 10 -12.51 12.20 -11.11
CA GLY A 10 -13.82 12.28 -10.44
C GLY A 10 -13.73 11.85 -8.97
N ASN A 11 -14.48 10.81 -8.62
CA ASN A 11 -14.50 10.23 -7.27
C ASN A 11 -13.46 9.13 -7.07
N ASN A 12 -12.51 8.94 -7.98
CA ASN A 12 -11.47 7.93 -7.86
C ASN A 12 -10.09 8.58 -7.77
N ALA A 13 -9.16 7.92 -7.08
CA ALA A 13 -7.75 8.27 -7.14
C ALA A 13 -6.88 7.02 -7.26
N CYS A 14 -5.80 7.12 -8.02
CA CYS A 14 -4.70 6.17 -8.02
C CYS A 14 -3.49 6.84 -7.37
N VAL A 15 -2.92 6.23 -6.34
CA VAL A 15 -1.76 6.75 -5.62
C VAL A 15 -0.61 5.78 -5.75
N ILE A 16 0.51 6.24 -6.30
CA ILE A 16 1.78 5.51 -6.26
C ILE A 16 2.56 6.02 -5.06
N GLY A 17 2.99 5.11 -4.19
CA GLY A 17 3.65 5.46 -2.94
C GLY A 17 4.51 4.35 -2.41
N ASN A 18 4.90 4.48 -1.14
CA ASN A 18 5.64 3.44 -0.43
C ASN A 18 5.22 3.36 1.03
N TYR A 19 5.34 2.16 1.60
CA TYR A 19 5.13 1.85 3.00
C TYR A 19 6.44 1.42 3.64
N ASP A 20 6.65 1.81 4.90
CA ASP A 20 7.66 1.17 5.76
C ASP A 20 6.98 0.05 6.54
N TYR A 21 7.23 -1.18 6.12
CA TYR A 21 6.80 -2.37 6.83
C TYR A 21 7.76 -2.66 7.98
N VAL A 22 7.20 -2.98 9.14
CA VAL A 22 7.93 -3.54 10.27
C VAL A 22 7.33 -4.91 10.55
N PHE A 23 8.09 -5.97 10.31
CA PHE A 23 7.62 -7.34 10.46
C PHE A 23 7.93 -7.88 11.87
N PRO A 24 7.19 -8.90 12.33
CA PRO A 24 7.58 -9.68 13.50
C PRO A 24 9.04 -10.16 13.35
N GLY A 25 9.86 -9.96 14.38
CA GLY A 25 11.32 -10.19 14.30
C GLY A 25 12.15 -8.94 13.99
N GLY A 26 11.50 -7.79 13.77
CA GLY A 26 12.18 -6.48 13.67
C GLY A 26 12.73 -6.14 12.28
N ALA A 27 12.52 -7.01 11.29
CA ALA A 27 12.86 -6.71 9.91
C ALA A 27 12.06 -5.49 9.43
N LYS A 28 12.76 -4.54 8.81
CA LYS A 28 12.18 -3.30 8.25
C LYS A 28 12.36 -3.31 6.75
N VAL A 29 11.27 -3.07 6.02
CA VAL A 29 11.30 -3.04 4.55
C VAL A 29 10.54 -1.82 4.06
N ASN A 30 11.13 -1.08 3.13
CA ASN A 30 10.41 -0.08 2.36
C ASN A 30 9.89 -0.76 1.09
N GLY A 31 8.57 -0.82 0.90
CA GLY A 31 7.98 -1.40 -0.30
C GLY A 31 7.09 -0.42 -1.03
N ASP A 32 7.22 -0.42 -2.36
CA ASP A 32 6.37 0.37 -3.24
C ASP A 32 4.96 -0.23 -3.34
N VAL A 33 3.96 0.65 -3.41
CA VAL A 33 2.55 0.30 -3.50
C VAL A 33 1.83 1.16 -4.52
N ALA A 34 0.78 0.60 -5.11
CA ALA A 34 -0.26 1.36 -5.79
C ALA A 34 -1.57 1.22 -5.03
N GLU A 35 -2.21 2.34 -4.70
CA GLU A 35 -3.49 2.38 -4.04
C GLU A 35 -4.57 2.90 -4.99
N ILE A 36 -5.70 2.20 -5.07
CA ILE A 36 -6.89 2.65 -5.78
C ILE A 36 -7.94 3.03 -4.75
N TRP A 37 -8.26 4.32 -4.72
CA TRP A 37 -9.23 4.93 -3.82
C TRP A 37 -10.52 5.17 -4.59
N LYS A 38 -11.66 4.88 -3.96
CA LYS A 38 -12.96 5.37 -4.40
C LYS A 38 -13.59 6.15 -3.28
N SER A 39 -14.00 7.38 -3.55
CA SER A 39 -14.75 8.22 -2.62
C SER A 39 -16.25 8.07 -2.85
N LYS A 40 -17.01 8.21 -1.77
CA LYS A 40 -18.47 8.30 -1.76
C LYS A 40 -18.84 9.37 -0.75
N ASP A 41 -19.60 10.37 -1.18
CA ASP A 41 -20.07 11.48 -0.33
C ASP A 41 -18.91 12.21 0.39
N GLY A 42 -17.81 12.45 -0.34
CA GLY A 42 -16.62 13.13 0.18
C GLY A 42 -15.77 12.30 1.14
N LYS A 43 -16.09 11.03 1.38
CA LYS A 43 -15.35 10.11 2.26
C LYS A 43 -14.76 8.94 1.48
N LEU A 44 -13.70 8.31 2.00
CA LEU A 44 -13.16 7.09 1.42
C LEU A 44 -14.20 5.96 1.52
N GLY A 45 -14.71 5.52 0.39
CA GLY A 45 -15.68 4.42 0.29
C GLY A 45 -15.01 3.06 0.10
N SER A 46 -13.90 2.99 -0.64
CA SER A 46 -13.10 1.77 -0.77
C SER A 46 -11.64 2.06 -1.04
N LEU A 47 -10.77 1.16 -0.58
CA LEU A 47 -9.34 1.14 -0.82
C LEU A 47 -8.92 -0.25 -1.31
N ARG A 48 -8.15 -0.30 -2.39
CA ARG A 48 -7.44 -1.51 -2.83
C ARG A 48 -5.96 -1.19 -2.96
N ILE A 49 -5.12 -2.03 -2.38
CA ILE A 49 -3.67 -1.87 -2.39
C ILE A 49 -3.07 -2.98 -3.24
N PHE A 50 -2.24 -2.61 -4.20
CA PHE A 50 -1.41 -3.49 -5.00
C PHE A 50 0.03 -3.34 -4.52
N PHE A 51 0.66 -4.47 -4.23
CA PHE A 51 2.04 -4.56 -3.74
C PHE A 51 2.63 -5.91 -4.17
N ASP A 52 3.95 -6.07 -4.09
CA ASP A 52 4.61 -7.34 -4.38
C ASP A 52 4.30 -8.37 -3.29
N THR A 53 3.36 -9.27 -3.59
CA THR A 53 2.95 -10.31 -2.66
C THR A 53 4.01 -11.38 -2.45
N ASP A 54 4.91 -11.60 -3.40
CA ASP A 54 5.92 -12.64 -3.29
C ASP A 54 7.04 -12.19 -2.35
N ALA A 55 7.49 -10.94 -2.50
CA ALA A 55 8.38 -10.30 -1.52
C ALA A 55 7.76 -10.29 -0.11
N PHE A 56 6.47 -9.93 -0.01
CA PHE A 56 5.78 -9.88 1.28
C PHE A 56 5.70 -11.25 1.96
N LYS A 57 5.38 -12.32 1.22
CA LYS A 57 5.33 -13.69 1.76
C LYS A 57 6.65 -14.12 2.37
N VAL A 58 7.78 -13.82 1.71
CA VAL A 58 9.13 -14.15 2.22
C VAL A 58 9.38 -13.51 3.58
N LEU A 59 9.00 -12.23 3.74
CA LEU A 59 9.22 -11.45 4.95
C LEU A 59 8.29 -11.84 6.11
N THR A 60 7.16 -12.48 5.82
CA THR A 60 6.21 -12.95 6.84
C THR A 60 6.45 -14.38 7.32
N LYS A 61 7.42 -15.10 6.76
CA LYS A 61 7.71 -16.47 7.22
C LYS A 61 8.24 -16.43 8.66
N PRO A 62 7.79 -17.35 9.54
CA PRO A 62 8.41 -17.51 10.85
C PRO A 62 9.91 -17.76 10.69
N GLN A 63 10.74 -17.01 11.41
CA GLN A 63 12.16 -17.34 11.51
C GLN A 63 12.26 -18.56 12.42
N SER A 64 12.67 -19.69 11.84
CA SER A 64 12.95 -20.96 12.54
C SER A 64 14.22 -20.88 13.36
#